data_AF-A0AAE5WYG1-F1
#
_entry.id   AF-A0AAE5WYG1-F1
#
_cell.length_a   1.000
_cell.length_b   1.000
_cell.length_c   1.000
_cell.angle_alpha   90.00
_cell.angle_beta   90.00
_cell.angle_gamma   90.00
#
_symmetry.space_group_name_H-M   'P 1'
#
loop_
_entity.id
_entity.type
_entity.pdbx_description
1 polymer ?
#
loop_
_entity_poly.entity_id
_entity_poly.type
_entity_poly.pdbx_seq_one_letter_code
_entity_poly.pdbx_strand_id
1 'polypeptide(L)'
;MASTLTFVLGAILGLLAPYFTHRHTINLKIMEQYLEARKLIAKEIAPLTNLKLPTDEAEQKLQELSNKVSTLYYEHYDLLPAEVLRALMLLDVALAGAVDGPLTVRGGNVVKMNPAEVKEFVDKLTMFENFAVVMALSLQSQNRIVRTTQIIRLHARYVLHAMNNFSSINSIFSLKRALAKKPHRSP
;
A
#
# COMPACT_ATOMS: atom_id res chain seq x y z
N MET A 1 17.70 -38.60 -39.68
CA MET A 1 16.88 -37.62 -40.43
C MET A 1 16.26 -36.63 -39.44
N ALA A 2 16.99 -35.56 -39.11
CA ALA A 2 16.49 -34.45 -38.29
C ALA A 2 16.91 -33.16 -39.01
N SER A 3 16.14 -32.71 -40.01
CA SER A 3 16.66 -31.68 -40.92
C SER A 3 15.68 -30.59 -41.36
N THR A 4 14.39 -30.69 -41.07
CA THR A 4 13.42 -29.63 -41.43
C THR A 4 12.60 -29.17 -40.24
N LEU A 5 12.13 -30.09 -39.39
CA LEU A 5 11.35 -29.76 -38.20
C LEU A 5 12.13 -28.93 -37.16
N THR A 6 13.40 -29.27 -36.95
CA THR A 6 14.31 -28.53 -36.05
C THR A 6 14.68 -27.15 -36.57
N PHE A 7 14.81 -26.99 -37.89
CA PHE A 7 15.06 -25.69 -38.53
C PHE A 7 13.83 -24.77 -38.44
N VAL A 8 12.63 -25.32 -38.65
CA VAL A 8 11.37 -24.58 -38.51
C VAL A 8 11.12 -24.19 -37.05
N LEU A 9 11.37 -25.10 -36.08
CA LEU A 9 11.30 -24.75 -34.65
C LEU A 9 12.32 -23.68 -34.26
N GLY A 10 13.55 -23.78 -34.76
CA GLY A 10 14.62 -22.80 -34.52
C GLY A 10 14.30 -21.43 -35.10
N ALA A 11 13.70 -21.36 -36.28
CA ALA A 11 13.27 -20.10 -36.91
C ALA A 11 12.07 -19.47 -36.19
N ILE A 12 11.09 -20.28 -35.74
CA ILE A 12 9.97 -19.80 -34.93
C ILE A 12 10.45 -19.31 -33.56
N LEU A 13 11.37 -20.05 -32.92
CA LEU A 13 12.01 -19.62 -31.67
C LEU A 13 12.85 -18.35 -31.86
N GLY A 14 13.56 -18.22 -32.98
CA GLY A 14 14.34 -17.03 -33.34
C GLY A 14 13.48 -15.80 -33.63
N LEU A 15 12.28 -15.98 -34.22
CA LEU A 15 11.29 -14.92 -34.43
C LEU A 15 10.58 -14.51 -33.13
N LEU A 16 10.35 -15.45 -32.22
CA LEU A 16 9.75 -15.18 -30.91
C LEU A 16 10.78 -14.64 -29.89
N ALA A 17 12.07 -14.94 -30.06
CA ALA A 17 13.15 -14.48 -29.17
C ALA A 17 13.15 -12.96 -28.93
N PRO A 18 13.09 -12.07 -29.95
CA PRO A 18 13.01 -10.62 -29.73
C PRO A 18 11.72 -10.21 -29.01
N TYR A 19 10.60 -10.93 -29.22
CA TYR A 19 9.35 -10.64 -28.51
C TYR A 19 9.40 -11.06 -27.03
N PHE A 20 10.02 -12.21 -26.75
CA PHE A 20 10.26 -12.70 -25.39
C PHE A 20 11.26 -11.83 -24.63
N THR A 21 12.37 -11.43 -25.25
CA THR A 21 13.35 -10.52 -24.63
C THR A 21 12.74 -9.15 -24.39
N HIS A 22 12.03 -8.58 -25.37
CA HIS A 22 11.42 -7.26 -25.23
C HIS A 22 10.31 -7.23 -24.16
N ARG A 23 9.50 -8.29 -24.04
CA ARG A 23 8.53 -8.46 -22.94
C ARG A 23 9.23 -8.64 -21.60
N HIS A 24 10.35 -9.36 -21.53
CA HIS A 24 11.12 -9.51 -20.29
C HIS A 24 11.71 -8.18 -19.82
N THR A 25 12.28 -7.38 -20.72
CA THR A 25 12.85 -6.07 -20.40
C THR A 25 11.78 -5.09 -19.90
N ILE A 26 10.59 -5.07 -20.51
CA ILE A 26 9.47 -4.24 -20.03
C ILE A 26 9.02 -4.68 -18.64
N ASN A 27 8.95 -6.00 -18.39
CA ASN A 27 8.58 -6.51 -17.07
C ASN A 27 9.58 -6.09 -16.00
N LEU A 28 10.89 -6.20 -16.28
CA LEU A 28 11.94 -5.80 -15.36
C LEU A 28 11.85 -4.30 -15.02
N LYS A 29 11.60 -3.44 -16.03
CA LYS A 29 11.42 -2.00 -15.79
C LYS A 29 10.20 -1.67 -14.91
N ILE A 30 9.06 -2.31 -15.14
CA ILE A 30 7.86 -2.12 -14.29
C ILE A 30 8.14 -2.60 -12.87
N MET A 31 8.88 -3.70 -12.72
CA MET A 31 9.30 -4.23 -11.42
C MET A 31 10.23 -3.26 -10.69
N GLU A 32 11.23 -2.73 -11.37
CA GLU A 32 12.15 -1.73 -10.82
C GLU A 32 11.40 -0.48 -10.37
N GLN A 33 10.50 0.05 -11.22
CA GLN A 33 9.67 1.21 -10.88
C GLN A 33 8.78 0.95 -9.65
N TYR A 34 8.17 -0.23 -9.56
CA TYR A 34 7.38 -0.61 -8.39
C TYR A 34 8.23 -0.73 -7.12
N LEU A 35 9.42 -1.33 -7.21
CA LEU A 35 10.32 -1.48 -6.06
C LEU A 35 10.84 -0.12 -5.58
N GLU A 36 11.15 0.80 -6.50
CA GLU A 36 11.52 2.18 -6.15
C GLU A 36 10.36 2.93 -5.49
N ALA A 37 9.15 2.85 -6.06
CA ALA A 37 7.94 3.43 -5.44
C ALA A 37 7.70 2.84 -4.04
N ARG A 38 7.84 1.52 -3.87
CA ARG A 38 7.72 0.85 -2.57
C ARG A 38 8.76 1.36 -1.57
N LYS A 39 10.00 1.55 -2.00
CA LYS A 39 11.09 2.04 -1.15
C LYS A 39 10.81 3.47 -0.68
N LEU A 40 10.34 4.34 -1.58
CA LEU A 40 9.93 5.71 -1.25
C LEU A 40 8.78 5.71 -0.26
N ILE A 41 7.71 4.98 -0.53
CA ILE A 41 6.55 4.89 0.38
C ILE A 41 6.98 4.33 1.73
N ALA A 42 7.77 3.26 1.78
CA ALA A 42 8.26 2.70 3.03
C ALA A 42 9.10 3.72 3.83
N LYS A 43 9.97 4.48 3.16
CA LYS A 43 10.77 5.54 3.77
C LYS A 43 9.90 6.61 4.42
N GLU A 44 8.84 7.03 3.75
CA GLU A 44 7.98 8.11 4.24
C GLU A 44 6.93 7.66 5.26
N ILE A 45 6.44 6.42 5.15
CA ILE A 45 5.38 5.89 6.02
C ILE A 45 5.92 5.22 7.29
N ALA A 46 7.09 4.58 7.24
CA ALA A 46 7.65 3.89 8.41
C ALA A 46 7.78 4.79 9.66
N PRO A 47 8.23 6.06 9.56
CA PRO A 47 8.27 6.97 10.72
C PRO A 47 6.90 7.19 11.37
N LEU A 48 5.81 7.14 10.60
CA LEU A 48 4.45 7.36 11.10
C LEU A 48 3.98 6.24 12.03
N THR A 49 4.56 5.04 11.94
CA THR A 49 4.26 3.92 12.86
C THR A 49 4.66 4.20 14.32
N ASN A 50 5.58 5.15 14.51
CA ASN A 50 6.08 5.62 15.80
C ASN A 50 5.84 7.13 16.00
N LEU A 51 4.89 7.71 15.27
CA LEU A 51 4.60 9.15 15.28
C LEU A 51 4.40 9.67 16.72
N LYS A 52 5.04 10.79 17.06
CA LYS A 52 4.76 11.55 18.27
C LYS A 52 4.24 12.92 17.84
N LEU A 53 3.00 13.23 18.21
CA LEU A 53 2.38 14.52 17.95
C LEU A 53 2.66 15.45 19.14
N PRO A 54 3.42 16.55 18.96
CA PRO A 54 3.51 17.60 19.96
C PRO A 54 2.16 18.32 20.06
N THR A 55 1.77 18.73 21.26
CA THR A 55 0.47 19.38 21.52
C THR A 55 0.29 20.70 20.79
N ASP A 56 1.37 21.49 20.66
CA ASP A 56 1.27 22.91 20.29
C ASP A 56 1.26 23.13 18.76
N GLU A 57 1.71 22.14 17.98
CA GLU A 57 1.84 22.20 16.51
C GLU A 57 1.23 20.96 15.82
N ALA A 58 0.36 20.21 16.53
CA ALA A 58 -0.17 18.95 16.04
C ALA A 58 -0.88 19.10 14.69
N GLU A 59 -1.71 20.13 14.53
CA GLU A 59 -2.58 20.30 13.36
C GLU A 59 -1.80 20.65 12.10
N GLN A 60 -0.85 21.59 12.18
CA GLN A 60 0.00 21.94 11.04
C GLN A 60 0.83 20.72 10.59
N LYS A 61 1.45 20.02 11.54
CA LYS A 61 2.22 18.81 11.25
C LYS A 61 1.37 17.71 10.62
N LEU A 62 0.13 17.54 11.08
CA LEU A 62 -0.81 16.58 10.51
C LEU A 62 -1.19 16.93 9.07
N GLN A 63 -1.41 18.21 8.77
CA GLN A 63 -1.71 18.68 7.42
C GLN A 63 -0.52 18.45 6.47
N GLU A 64 0.70 18.76 6.90
CA GLU A 64 1.92 18.51 6.12
C GLU A 64 2.09 17.02 5.81
N LEU A 65 1.84 16.15 6.80
CA LEU A 65 1.90 14.70 6.62
C LEU A 65 0.79 14.20 5.70
N SER A 66 -0.44 14.72 5.81
CA SER A 66 -1.55 14.39 4.90
C SER A 66 -1.20 14.75 3.47
N ASN A 67 -0.75 15.98 3.22
CA ASN A 67 -0.30 16.42 1.89
C ASN A 67 0.76 15.48 1.31
N LYS A 68 1.72 15.06 2.14
CA LYS A 68 2.77 14.13 1.73
C LYS A 68 2.25 12.74 1.35
N VAL A 69 1.33 12.18 2.15
CA VAL A 69 0.70 10.89 1.86
C VAL A 69 -0.17 10.97 0.60
N SER A 70 -0.89 12.07 0.41
CA SER A 70 -1.68 12.35 -0.79
C SER A 70 -0.80 12.41 -2.04
N THR A 71 0.36 13.09 -1.98
CA THR A 71 1.33 13.10 -3.08
C THR A 71 1.80 11.69 -3.43
N LEU A 72 2.18 10.87 -2.43
CA LEU A 72 2.60 9.47 -2.67
C LEU A 72 1.49 8.64 -3.34
N TYR A 73 0.24 8.88 -2.97
CA TYR A 73 -0.92 8.20 -3.58
C TYR A 73 -1.03 8.55 -5.07
N TYR A 74 -1.02 9.84 -5.41
CA TYR A 74 -1.22 10.28 -6.79
C TYR A 74 -0.01 10.01 -7.69
N GLU A 75 1.21 10.21 -7.18
CA GLU A 75 2.45 9.99 -7.92
C GLU A 75 2.63 8.52 -8.35
N HIS A 76 2.13 7.59 -7.55
CA HIS A 76 2.27 6.15 -7.78
C HIS A 76 0.94 5.44 -8.05
N TYR A 77 -0.13 6.18 -8.34
CA TYR A 77 -1.49 5.65 -8.51
C TYR A 77 -1.58 4.50 -9.53
N ASP A 78 -0.89 4.67 -10.65
CA ASP A 78 -0.92 3.70 -11.74
C ASP A 78 -0.05 2.46 -11.48
N LEU A 79 0.90 2.56 -10.54
CA LEU A 79 1.88 1.51 -10.26
C LEU A 79 1.50 0.66 -9.04
N LEU A 80 0.74 1.21 -8.09
CA LEU A 80 0.47 0.54 -6.83
C LEU A 80 -0.70 -0.44 -6.90
N PRO A 81 -0.61 -1.57 -6.15
CA PRO A 81 -1.76 -2.43 -5.96
C PRO A 81 -2.91 -1.68 -5.30
N ALA A 82 -4.15 -2.03 -5.68
CA ALA A 82 -5.36 -1.38 -5.17
C ALA A 82 -5.46 -1.42 -3.63
N GLU A 83 -4.95 -2.47 -2.98
CA GLU A 83 -4.93 -2.56 -1.52
C GLU A 83 -3.97 -1.56 -0.88
N VAL A 84 -2.80 -1.32 -1.50
CA VAL A 84 -1.84 -0.30 -1.03
C VAL A 84 -2.43 1.09 -1.20
N LEU A 85 -3.06 1.37 -2.35
CA LEU A 85 -3.77 2.62 -2.60
C LEU A 85 -4.87 2.85 -1.57
N ARG A 86 -5.66 1.81 -1.27
CA ARG A 86 -6.70 1.88 -0.24
C ARG A 86 -6.11 2.19 1.14
N ALA A 87 -5.02 1.55 1.50
CA ALA A 87 -4.36 1.79 2.78
C ALA A 87 -3.81 3.22 2.88
N LEU A 88 -3.19 3.74 1.81
CA LEU A 88 -2.70 5.13 1.74
C LEU A 88 -3.84 6.14 1.88
N MET A 89 -4.97 5.91 1.20
CA MET A 89 -6.16 6.75 1.31
C MET A 89 -6.72 6.77 2.75
N LEU A 90 -6.81 5.61 3.41
CA LEU A 90 -7.28 5.55 4.81
C LEU A 90 -6.33 6.28 5.77
N LEU A 91 -5.02 6.21 5.51
CA LEU A 91 -4.02 6.94 6.28
C LEU A 91 -4.14 8.45 6.06
N ASP A 92 -4.35 8.90 4.82
CA ASP A 92 -4.56 10.32 4.50
C ASP A 92 -5.78 10.89 5.24
N VAL A 93 -6.91 10.17 5.19
CA VAL A 93 -8.13 10.56 5.93
C VAL A 93 -7.89 10.58 7.44
N ALA A 94 -7.08 9.66 7.97
CA ALA A 94 -6.71 9.67 9.39
C ALA A 94 -5.82 10.86 9.76
N LEU A 95 -4.91 11.27 8.87
CA LEU A 95 -4.04 12.44 9.06
C LEU A 95 -4.82 13.75 8.99
N ALA A 96 -5.87 13.84 8.18
CA ALA A 96 -6.77 14.99 8.12
C ALA A 96 -7.55 15.23 9.44
N GLY A 97 -7.46 14.32 10.43
CA GLY A 97 -7.84 14.61 11.82
C GLY A 97 -9.35 14.62 12.13
N ALA A 98 -10.19 14.22 11.17
CA ALA A 98 -11.65 14.27 11.27
C ALA A 98 -12.30 13.02 11.90
N VAL A 99 -11.52 12.09 12.47
CA VAL A 99 -12.02 10.74 12.80
C VAL A 99 -11.66 10.25 14.21
N ASP A 100 -12.69 9.80 14.93
CA ASP A 100 -12.57 9.29 16.31
C ASP A 100 -12.22 7.79 16.41
N GLY A 101 -11.96 7.11 15.30
CA GLY A 101 -11.68 5.68 15.32
C GLY A 101 -11.00 5.17 14.04
N PRO A 102 -10.50 3.93 14.07
CA PRO A 102 -9.99 3.26 12.88
C PRO A 102 -11.01 3.20 11.75
N LEU A 103 -10.53 3.17 10.51
CA LEU A 103 -11.32 3.39 9.30
C LEU A 103 -11.22 2.21 8.35
N THR A 104 -12.28 1.93 7.61
CA THR A 104 -12.30 0.94 6.54
C THR A 104 -13.04 1.49 5.32
N VAL A 105 -12.96 0.77 4.20
CA VAL A 105 -13.74 1.09 2.99
C VAL A 105 -14.88 0.11 2.85
N ARG A 106 -16.12 0.59 2.84
CA ARG A 106 -17.32 -0.22 2.63
C ARG A 106 -18.20 0.45 1.57
N GLY A 107 -18.53 -0.29 0.52
CA GLY A 107 -19.34 0.24 -0.59
C GLY A 107 -18.73 1.47 -1.27
N GLY A 108 -17.41 1.60 -1.31
CA GLY A 108 -16.71 2.75 -1.87
C GLY A 108 -16.56 3.95 -0.93
N ASN A 109 -17.17 3.91 0.26
CA ASN A 109 -17.11 4.99 1.24
C ASN A 109 -16.12 4.65 2.37
N VAL A 110 -15.44 5.68 2.87
CA VAL A 110 -14.63 5.57 4.09
C VAL A 110 -15.55 5.65 5.30
N VAL A 111 -15.56 4.59 6.11
CA VAL A 111 -16.43 4.46 7.29
C VAL A 111 -15.62 4.04 8.51
N LYS A 112 -16.12 4.37 9.71
CA LYS A 112 -15.52 3.91 10.96
C LYS A 112 -15.71 2.40 11.12
N MET A 113 -14.67 1.71 11.55
CA MET A 113 -14.73 0.29 11.91
C MET A 113 -15.59 0.09 13.17
N ASN A 114 -16.35 -0.99 13.20
CA ASN A 114 -17.03 -1.43 14.41
C ASN A 114 -16.02 -2.06 15.41
N PRO A 115 -16.37 -2.28 16.69
CA PRO A 115 -15.43 -2.81 17.68
C PRO A 115 -14.81 -4.18 17.33
N ALA A 116 -15.58 -5.05 16.67
CA ALA A 116 -15.08 -6.37 16.25
C ALA A 116 -14.04 -6.23 15.12
N GLU A 117 -14.33 -5.40 14.13
CA GLU A 117 -13.41 -5.06 13.03
C GLU A 117 -12.13 -4.40 13.56
N VAL A 118 -12.23 -3.51 14.55
CA VAL A 118 -11.06 -2.89 15.18
C VAL A 118 -10.16 -3.94 15.83
N LYS A 119 -10.75 -4.91 16.55
CA LYS A 119 -9.99 -5.99 17.18
C LYS A 119 -9.24 -6.81 16.13
N GLU A 120 -9.95 -7.30 15.11
CA GLU A 120 -9.33 -8.06 14.01
C GLU A 120 -8.24 -7.26 13.30
N PHE A 121 -8.45 -5.96 13.12
CA PHE A 121 -7.50 -5.07 12.48
C PHE A 121 -6.24 -4.86 13.32
N VAL A 122 -6.37 -4.74 14.64
CA VAL A 122 -5.22 -4.68 15.56
C VAL A 122 -4.46 -6.00 15.53
N ASP A 123 -5.16 -7.13 15.71
CA ASP A 123 -4.56 -8.46 15.75
C ASP A 123 -3.78 -8.77 14.46
N LYS A 124 -4.32 -8.36 13.30
CA LYS A 124 -3.66 -8.51 11.99
C LYS A 124 -2.36 -7.70 11.87
N LEU A 125 -2.26 -6.56 12.53
CA LEU A 125 -1.17 -5.60 12.36
C LEU A 125 -0.11 -5.65 13.46
N THR A 126 -0.38 -6.34 14.56
CA THR A 126 0.54 -6.50 15.68
C THR A 126 0.96 -7.96 15.85
N MET A 127 2.25 -8.26 15.69
CA MET A 127 2.78 -9.62 15.94
C MET A 127 2.88 -9.97 17.43
N PHE A 128 2.82 -8.98 18.32
CA PHE A 128 3.02 -9.17 19.76
C PHE A 128 1.76 -8.77 20.53
N GLU A 129 1.25 -9.68 21.35
CA GLU A 129 0.02 -9.47 22.15
C GLU A 129 0.11 -8.23 23.05
N ASN A 130 1.27 -7.99 23.67
CA ASN A 130 1.48 -6.82 24.52
C ASN A 130 1.30 -5.49 23.76
N PHE A 131 1.68 -5.46 22.48
CA PHE A 131 1.46 -4.29 21.64
C PHE A 131 -0.01 -4.14 21.26
N ALA A 132 -0.74 -5.24 21.02
CA ALA A 132 -2.18 -5.22 20.76
C ALA A 132 -2.96 -4.62 21.94
N VAL A 133 -2.61 -5.01 23.17
CA VAL A 133 -3.24 -4.49 24.40
C VAL A 133 -2.98 -2.99 24.57
N VAL A 134 -1.72 -2.55 24.46
CA VAL A 134 -1.37 -1.12 24.55
C VAL A 134 -2.08 -0.29 23.47
N MET A 135 -2.22 -0.85 22.27
CA MET A 135 -2.93 -0.25 21.15
C MET A 135 -4.42 -0.08 21.45
N ALA A 136 -5.07 -1.13 21.93
CA ALA A 136 -6.48 -1.11 22.30
C ALA A 136 -6.76 -0.08 23.41
N LEU A 137 -5.92 -0.02 24.45
CA LEU A 137 -6.03 0.97 25.52
C LEU A 137 -5.87 2.39 25.01
N SER A 138 -4.91 2.63 24.11
CA SER A 138 -4.66 3.95 23.53
C SER A 138 -5.82 4.42 22.64
N LEU A 139 -6.48 3.50 21.92
CA LEU A 139 -7.67 3.80 21.12
C LEU A 139 -8.90 4.17 21.97
N GLN A 140 -8.97 3.66 23.20
CA GLN A 140 -10.03 3.96 24.17
C GLN A 140 -9.71 5.19 25.04
N SER A 141 -8.56 5.84 24.84
CA SER A 141 -8.17 7.01 25.62
C SER A 141 -9.14 8.18 25.43
N GLN A 142 -9.47 8.86 26.53
CA GLN A 142 -10.23 10.12 26.50
C GLN A 142 -9.42 11.27 25.86
N ASN A 143 -8.09 11.15 25.81
CA ASN A 143 -7.24 12.13 25.17
C ASN A 143 -7.29 11.98 23.64
N ARG A 144 -7.89 12.98 22.96
CA ARG A 144 -8.02 13.01 21.49
C ARG A 144 -6.66 12.85 20.79
N ILE A 145 -5.61 13.51 21.25
CA ILE A 145 -4.28 13.47 20.62
C ILE A 145 -3.70 12.05 20.70
N VAL A 146 -3.82 11.40 21.87
CA VAL A 146 -3.35 10.01 22.05
C VAL A 146 -4.11 9.07 21.11
N ARG A 147 -5.44 9.20 21.06
CA ARG A 147 -6.30 8.38 20.22
C ARG A 147 -6.00 8.59 18.73
N THR A 148 -5.95 9.84 18.26
CA THR A 148 -5.60 10.19 16.88
C THR A 148 -4.21 9.68 16.49
N THR A 149 -3.21 9.89 17.36
CA THR A 149 -1.86 9.37 17.14
C THR A 149 -1.89 7.85 16.95
N GLN A 150 -2.67 7.14 17.76
CA GLN A 150 -2.74 5.69 17.65
C GLN A 150 -3.45 5.23 16.37
N ILE A 151 -4.53 5.91 15.97
CA ILE A 151 -5.23 5.64 14.70
C ILE A 151 -4.28 5.80 13.52
N ILE A 152 -3.49 6.89 13.49
CA ILE A 152 -2.50 7.14 12.43
C ILE A 152 -1.44 6.05 12.42
N ARG A 153 -0.89 5.68 13.58
CA ARG A 153 0.11 4.61 13.69
C ARG A 153 -0.43 3.27 13.18
N LEU A 154 -1.68 2.95 13.48
CA LEU A 154 -2.35 1.73 13.04
C LEU A 154 -2.49 1.71 11.51
N HIS A 155 -2.97 2.80 10.90
CA HIS A 155 -3.09 2.91 9.45
C HIS A 155 -1.74 2.94 8.73
N ALA A 156 -0.72 3.56 9.32
CA ALA A 156 0.65 3.50 8.79
C ALA A 156 1.16 2.05 8.78
N ARG A 157 0.93 1.28 9.84
CA ARG A 157 1.24 -0.16 9.85
C ARG A 157 0.46 -0.93 8.80
N TYR A 158 -0.81 -0.56 8.57
CA TYR A 158 -1.61 -1.20 7.52
C TYR A 158 -1.04 -0.97 6.12
N VAL A 159 -0.58 0.24 5.80
CA VAL A 159 0.11 0.52 4.53
C VAL A 159 1.34 -0.39 4.36
N LEU A 160 2.20 -0.48 5.38
CA LEU A 160 3.38 -1.35 5.34
C LEU A 160 3.02 -2.83 5.20
N HIS A 161 2.00 -3.28 5.92
CA HIS A 161 1.47 -4.64 5.83
C HIS A 161 0.96 -4.93 4.41
N ALA A 162 0.13 -4.04 3.85
CA ALA A 162 -0.38 -4.16 2.50
C ALA A 162 0.77 -4.25 1.48
N MET A 163 1.80 -3.40 1.57
CA MET A 163 2.98 -3.49 0.70
C MET A 163 3.72 -4.82 0.84
N ASN A 164 3.81 -5.38 2.04
CA ASN A 164 4.48 -6.65 2.28
C ASN A 164 3.74 -7.84 1.64
N ASN A 165 2.40 -7.79 1.52
CA ASN A 165 1.63 -8.81 0.79
C ASN A 165 1.97 -8.86 -0.71
N PHE A 166 2.49 -7.76 -1.26
CA PHE A 166 2.93 -7.65 -2.65
C PHE A 166 4.46 -7.67 -2.80
N SER A 167 5.15 -8.37 -1.91
CA SER A 167 6.62 -8.49 -1.90
C SER A 167 7.18 -9.66 -2.71
N SER A 168 6.38 -10.68 -3.02
CA SER A 168 6.84 -11.86 -3.77
C SER A 168 6.82 -11.64 -5.29
N ILE A 169 7.71 -12.33 -6.01
CA ILE A 169 7.75 -12.34 -7.49
C ILE A 169 6.39 -12.73 -8.09
N ASN A 170 5.67 -13.67 -7.46
CA ASN A 170 4.33 -14.10 -7.91
C ASN A 170 3.26 -13.01 -7.72
N SER A 171 3.36 -12.23 -6.64
CA SER A 171 2.49 -11.07 -6.40
C SER A 171 2.72 -9.99 -7.46
N ILE A 172 3.97 -9.79 -7.87
CA ILE A 172 4.37 -8.84 -8.92
C ILE A 172 3.83 -9.25 -10.30
N PHE A 173 3.92 -10.53 -10.67
CA PHE A 173 3.32 -11.02 -11.92
C PHE A 173 1.79 -10.88 -11.94
N SER A 174 1.15 -11.03 -10.78
CA SER A 174 -0.29 -10.79 -10.60
C SER A 174 -0.65 -9.31 -10.73
N LEU A 175 0.21 -8.43 -10.23
CA LEU A 175 0.10 -6.98 -10.38
C LEU A 175 0.04 -6.57 -11.85
N LYS A 176 0.93 -7.12 -12.68
CA LYS A 176 0.93 -6.87 -14.14
C LYS A 176 -0.41 -7.25 -14.78
N ARG A 177 -0.98 -8.41 -14.43
CA ARG A 177 -2.30 -8.83 -14.96
C ARG A 177 -3.41 -7.87 -14.53
N ALA A 178 -3.34 -7.32 -13.33
CA ALA A 178 -4.29 -6.35 -12.83
C ALA A 178 -4.13 -4.99 -13.53
N LEU A 179 -2.89 -4.52 -13.75
CA LEU A 179 -2.58 -3.28 -14.46
C LEU A 179 -2.98 -3.35 -15.93
N ALA A 180 -2.73 -4.47 -16.61
CA ALA A 180 -3.16 -4.70 -17.99
C ALA A 180 -4.70 -4.79 -18.15
N LYS A 181 -5.43 -5.02 -17.05
CA LYS A 181 -6.90 -5.12 -17.02
C LYS A 181 -7.59 -3.83 -16.61
N LYS A 182 -6.88 -2.79 -16.14
CA LYS A 182 -7.49 -1.49 -15.90
C LYS A 182 -7.84 -0.87 -17.26
N PRO A 183 -9.12 -0.69 -17.63
CA PRO A 183 -9.44 0.17 -18.76
C PRO A 183 -8.93 1.57 -18.41
N HIS A 184 -8.23 2.21 -19.35
CA HIS A 184 -8.06 3.66 -19.32
C HIS A 184 -9.46 4.27 -19.24
N ARG A 185 -9.88 4.66 -18.03
CA ARG A 185 -10.96 5.62 -17.88
C ARG A 185 -10.28 6.97 -17.98
N SER A 186 -10.21 7.46 -19.21
CA SER A 186 -9.94 8.87 -19.46
C SER A 186 -11.05 9.71 -18.80
N PRO A 187 -10.72 10.89 -18.26
CA PRO A 187 -11.69 11.83 -17.71
C PRO A 187 -12.72 12.27 -18.75
#